data_AF-A0AA96WEX6-F1
#
_entry.id   AF-A0AA96WEX6-F1
#
_cell.length_a   1.000
_cell.length_b   1.000
_cell.length_c   1.000
_cell.angle_alpha   90.00
_cell.angle_beta   90.00
_cell.angle_gamma   90.00
#
_symmetry.space_group_name_H-M   'P 1'
#
loop_
_entity.id
_entity.type
_entity.pdbx_description
1 polymer ?
#
loop_
_entity_poly.entity_id
_entity_poly.type
_entity_poly.pdbx_seq_one_letter_code
_entity_poly.pdbx_strand_id
1 'polypeptide(L)'
;MTEAGREKVQRDLAAVLLRWEGAPDTAFFRAQAWSCLVELPAGAQTTAEDDAPRFLVEVTVPQGALSERRRAGLVEDTTGTVLEAAGLPPAEALRVWVLVHEQPDGIWGAGGSVVRFADLVAQVKGQRTDA
;
A
#
# COMPACT_ATOMS: atom_id res chain seq x y z
N MET A 1 17.39 -3.16 1.21
CA MET A 1 16.51 -4.09 1.94
C MET A 1 17.30 -5.33 2.34
N THR A 2 16.88 -6.03 3.40
CA THR A 2 17.43 -7.36 3.72
C THR A 2 16.91 -8.41 2.74
N GLU A 3 17.59 -9.55 2.65
CA GLU A 3 17.11 -10.68 1.83
C GLU A 3 15.74 -11.18 2.30
N ALA A 4 15.58 -11.43 3.61
CA ALA A 4 14.30 -11.84 4.18
C ALA A 4 13.18 -10.81 3.98
N GLY A 5 13.51 -9.52 4.05
CA GLY A 5 12.57 -8.42 3.78
C GLY A 5 12.12 -8.41 2.32
N ARG A 6 13.03 -8.70 1.37
CA ARG A 6 12.73 -8.77 -0.08
C ARG A 6 11.68 -9.81 -0.42
N GLU A 7 11.63 -10.90 0.33
CA GLU A 7 10.67 -11.98 0.09
C GLU A 7 9.26 -11.69 0.60
N LYS A 8 9.14 -10.75 1.56
CA LYS A 8 7.91 -10.57 2.36
C LYS A 8 7.26 -9.20 2.17
N VAL A 9 8.05 -8.14 1.94
CA VAL A 9 7.56 -6.75 1.92
C VAL A 9 6.36 -6.55 1.00
N GLN A 10 6.31 -7.20 -0.16
CA GLN A 10 5.23 -6.99 -1.12
C GLN A 10 3.89 -7.50 -0.57
N ARG A 11 3.92 -8.66 0.10
CA ARG A 11 2.75 -9.26 0.72
C ARG A 11 2.32 -8.46 1.95
N ASP A 12 3.29 -8.04 2.76
CA ASP A 12 3.03 -7.30 3.99
C ASP A 12 2.42 -5.93 3.69
N LEU A 13 2.95 -5.20 2.70
CA LEU A 13 2.40 -3.92 2.26
C LEU A 13 0.99 -4.06 1.65
N ALA A 14 0.73 -5.11 0.87
CA ALA A 14 -0.61 -5.38 0.36
C ALA A 14 -1.62 -5.65 1.50
N ALA A 15 -1.19 -6.37 2.55
CA ALA A 15 -2.00 -6.62 3.74
C ALA A 15 -2.24 -5.35 4.58
N VAL A 16 -1.22 -4.48 4.73
CA VAL A 16 -1.34 -3.17 5.38
C VAL A 16 -2.38 -2.31 4.65
N LEU A 17 -2.34 -2.27 3.32
CA LEU A 17 -3.30 -1.51 2.53
C LEU A 17 -4.75 -1.96 2.78
N LEU A 18 -5.04 -3.25 2.63
CA LEU A 18 -6.38 -3.80 2.84
C LEU A 18 -6.94 -3.48 4.22
N ARG A 19 -6.09 -3.57 5.26
CA ARG A 19 -6.45 -3.23 6.64
C ARG A 19 -6.95 -1.79 6.75
N TRP A 20 -6.24 -0.85 6.13
CA TRP A 20 -6.55 0.57 6.23
C TRP A 20 -7.69 1.02 5.31
N GLU A 21 -7.88 0.36 4.16
CA GLU A 21 -9.11 0.49 3.36
C GLU A 21 -10.33 -0.06 4.11
N GLY A 22 -10.11 -0.92 5.11
CA GLY A 22 -11.17 -1.60 5.84
C GLY A 22 -11.91 -2.62 4.98
N ALA A 23 -11.20 -3.19 4.01
CA ALA A 23 -11.69 -4.30 3.22
C ALA A 23 -11.87 -5.54 4.11
N PRO A 24 -12.94 -6.34 3.91
CA PRO A 24 -13.08 -7.63 4.59
C PRO A 24 -11.90 -8.55 4.29
N ASP A 25 -11.43 -9.30 5.29
CA ASP A 25 -10.34 -10.27 5.13
C ASP A 25 -10.84 -11.59 4.50
N THR A 26 -11.24 -11.53 3.23
CA THR A 26 -11.68 -12.69 2.44
C THR A 26 -10.66 -13.04 1.36
N ALA A 27 -10.71 -14.28 0.86
CA ALA A 27 -9.86 -14.71 -0.25
C ALA A 27 -10.01 -13.81 -1.48
N PHE A 28 -11.21 -13.27 -1.71
CA PHE A 28 -11.47 -12.33 -2.79
C PHE A 28 -10.66 -11.03 -2.61
N PHE A 29 -10.83 -10.30 -1.50
CA PHE A 29 -10.10 -9.03 -1.30
C PHE A 29 -8.58 -9.21 -1.23
N ARG A 30 -8.11 -10.31 -0.62
CA ARG A 30 -6.68 -10.65 -0.62
C ARG A 30 -6.09 -10.86 -2.02
N ALA A 31 -6.89 -11.31 -2.99
CA ALA A 31 -6.44 -11.48 -4.37
C ALA A 31 -6.40 -10.17 -5.17
N GLN A 32 -7.12 -9.13 -4.72
CA GLN A 32 -7.23 -7.85 -5.44
C GLN A 32 -6.15 -6.85 -5.04
N ALA A 33 -5.60 -6.95 -3.82
CA ALA A 33 -4.50 -6.10 -3.38
C ALA A 33 -3.15 -6.74 -3.69
N TRP A 34 -2.29 -5.98 -4.34
CA TRP A 34 -0.96 -6.41 -4.75
C TRP A 34 0.01 -5.24 -4.63
N SER A 35 1.30 -5.55 -4.60
CA SER A 35 2.36 -4.56 -4.71
C SER A 35 3.53 -5.15 -5.48
N CYS A 36 4.34 -4.27 -6.06
CA CYS A 36 5.54 -4.63 -6.79
C CYS A 36 6.75 -4.00 -6.09
N LEU A 37 7.85 -4.74 -6.00
CA LEU A 37 9.13 -4.19 -5.55
C LEU A 37 9.98 -3.89 -6.79
N VAL A 38 10.31 -2.62 -6.97
CA VAL A 38 11.25 -2.17 -8.00
C VAL A 38 12.56 -1.80 -7.32
N GLU A 39 13.64 -2.44 -7.75
CA GLU A 39 14.98 -2.12 -7.28
C GLU A 39 15.72 -1.29 -8.31
N LEU A 40 16.29 -0.19 -7.85
CA LEU A 40 17.12 0.67 -8.67
C LEU A 40 18.56 0.15 -8.68
N PRO A 41 19.28 0.26 -9.82
CA PRO A 41 20.70 -0.08 -9.85
C PRO A 41 21.50 0.86 -8.94
N ALA A 42 22.68 0.42 -8.51
CA ALA A 42 23.56 1.21 -7.66
C ALA A 42 23.87 2.58 -8.30
N GLY A 43 23.75 3.65 -7.52
CA GLY A 43 23.98 5.04 -7.96
C GLY A 43 22.82 5.70 -8.72
N ALA A 44 21.72 4.99 -9.01
CA ALA A 44 20.55 5.60 -9.66
C ALA A 44 19.68 6.45 -8.71
N GLN A 45 19.89 6.33 -7.40
CA GLN A 45 19.27 7.15 -6.39
C GLN A 45 20.38 7.76 -5.51
N THR A 46 20.30 9.07 -5.32
CA THR A 46 21.16 9.84 -4.41
C THR A 46 20.30 10.94 -3.79
N THR A 47 20.77 11.51 -2.68
CA THR A 47 20.16 12.70 -2.07
C THR A 47 21.12 13.88 -2.18
N ALA A 48 20.66 15.07 -1.79
CA ALA A 48 21.54 16.23 -1.75
C ALA A 48 22.64 16.13 -0.67
N GLU A 49 22.50 15.21 0.30
CA GLU A 49 23.37 15.06 1.47
C GLU A 49 24.19 13.76 1.45
N ASP A 50 23.54 12.65 1.13
CA ASP A 50 24.12 11.30 1.24
C ASP A 50 23.65 10.33 0.15
N ASP A 51 24.33 9.18 0.09
CA ASP A 51 24.02 8.05 -0.79
C ASP A 51 23.26 6.91 -0.09
N ALA A 52 22.73 7.14 1.11
CA ALA A 52 21.97 6.11 1.80
C ALA A 52 20.63 5.85 1.06
N PRO A 53 20.12 4.61 1.06
CA PRO A 53 18.91 4.27 0.32
C PRO A 53 17.69 5.01 0.86
N ARG A 54 16.85 5.48 -0.05
CA ARG A 54 15.51 6.01 0.23
C ARG A 54 14.46 5.07 -0.36
N PHE A 55 13.36 4.89 0.36
CA PHE A 55 12.27 4.01 -0.02
C PHE A 55 11.07 4.87 -0.37
N LEU A 56 10.52 4.64 -1.56
CA LEU A 56 9.28 5.26 -1.99
C LEU A 56 8.21 4.19 -2.08
N VAL A 57 7.10 4.40 -1.38
CA VAL A 57 5.89 3.59 -1.49
C VAL A 57 4.80 4.46 -2.09
N GLU A 58 4.44 4.18 -3.33
CA GLU A 58 3.30 4.80 -3.99
C GLU A 58 2.07 3.91 -3.79
N VAL A 59 1.08 4.41 -3.08
CA VAL A 59 -0.17 3.73 -2.81
C VAL A 59 -1.24 4.33 -3.71
N THR A 60 -1.92 3.49 -4.49
CA THR A 60 -3.06 3.92 -5.29
C THR A 60 -4.34 3.30 -4.73
N VAL A 61 -5.32 4.14 -4.41
CA VAL A 61 -6.61 3.72 -3.83
C VAL A 61 -7.77 4.40 -4.54
N PRO A 62 -9.00 3.85 -4.48
CA PRO A 62 -10.19 4.57 -4.92
C PRO A 62 -10.40 5.86 -4.12
N GLN A 63 -10.84 6.93 -4.78
CA GLN A 63 -11.22 8.16 -4.11
C GLN A 63 -12.28 7.89 -3.03
N GLY A 64 -12.04 8.39 -1.81
CA GLY A 64 -12.91 8.18 -0.66
C GLY A 64 -12.75 6.83 0.06
N ALA A 65 -11.85 5.94 -0.38
CA ALA A 65 -11.57 4.68 0.32
C ALA A 65 -10.93 4.91 1.71
N LEU A 66 -10.14 5.98 1.85
CA LEU A 66 -9.44 6.34 3.08
C LEU A 66 -10.00 7.63 3.67
N SER A 67 -10.41 7.57 4.95
CA SER A 67 -10.55 8.78 5.76
C SER A 67 -9.18 9.34 6.13
N GLU A 68 -9.13 10.59 6.61
CA GLU A 68 -7.88 11.19 7.10
C GLU A 68 -7.18 10.32 8.14
N ARG A 69 -7.93 9.80 9.14
CA ARG A 69 -7.40 8.88 10.16
C ARG A 69 -6.82 7.61 9.54
N ARG A 70 -7.51 7.02 8.57
CA ARG A 70 -7.05 5.79 7.91
C ARG A 70 -5.81 6.04 7.06
N ARG A 71 -5.74 7.19 6.41
CA ARG A 71 -4.58 7.63 5.64
C ARG A 71 -3.36 7.82 6.54
N ALA A 72 -3.52 8.47 7.70
CA ALA A 72 -2.43 8.65 8.66
C ALA A 72 -1.87 7.30 9.15
N GLY A 73 -2.76 6.38 9.55
CA GLY A 73 -2.35 5.05 9.99
C GLY A 73 -1.72 4.20 8.88
N LEU A 74 -2.23 4.31 7.65
CA LEU A 74 -1.60 3.68 6.48
C LEU A 74 -0.16 4.14 6.30
N VAL A 75 0.11 5.44 6.41
CA VAL A 75 1.46 6.01 6.28
C VAL A 75 2.37 5.47 7.40
N GLU A 76 1.86 5.43 8.63
CA GLU A 76 2.60 4.91 9.79
C GLU A 76 2.99 3.43 9.62
N ASP A 77 2.01 2.55 9.38
CA ASP A 77 2.24 1.10 9.26
C ASP A 77 3.08 0.73 8.04
N THR A 78 2.90 1.46 6.92
CA THR A 78 3.72 1.29 5.72
C THR A 78 5.18 1.64 6.01
N THR A 79 5.41 2.75 6.72
CA THR A 79 6.75 3.19 7.13
C THR A 79 7.41 2.14 8.01
N GLY A 80 6.70 1.65 9.04
CA GLY A 80 7.19 0.59 9.92
C GLY A 80 7.55 -0.68 9.17
N THR A 81 6.67 -1.13 8.26
CA THR A 81 6.86 -2.35 7.46
C THR A 81 8.11 -2.25 6.57
N VAL A 82 8.34 -1.09 5.95
CA VAL A 82 9.53 -0.87 5.11
C VAL A 82 10.81 -0.82 5.96
N LEU A 83 10.78 -0.13 7.10
CA LEU A 83 11.94 -0.08 8.01
C LEU A 83 12.32 -1.48 8.49
N GLU A 84 11.34 -2.28 8.91
CA GLU A 84 11.55 -3.67 9.33
C GLU A 84 12.15 -4.50 8.18
N ALA A 85 11.54 -4.45 6.99
CA ALA A 85 12.06 -5.16 5.81
C ALA A 85 13.47 -4.71 5.41
N ALA A 86 13.79 -3.44 5.64
CA ALA A 86 15.11 -2.87 5.38
C ALA A 86 16.13 -3.14 6.50
N GLY A 87 15.71 -3.62 7.67
CA GLY A 87 16.56 -3.79 8.85
C GLY A 87 17.01 -2.46 9.45
N LEU A 88 16.20 -1.41 9.30
CA LEU A 88 16.52 -0.06 9.74
C LEU A 88 15.80 0.27 11.06
N PRO A 89 16.43 1.04 11.96
CA PRO A 89 15.81 1.45 13.21
C PRO A 89 14.74 2.55 12.97
N PRO A 90 13.79 2.73 13.91
CA PRO A 90 12.76 3.77 13.82
C PRO A 90 13.31 5.20 13.64
N ALA A 91 14.52 5.47 14.15
CA ALA A 91 15.18 6.76 13.98
C ALA A 91 15.48 7.13 12.51
N GLU A 92 15.43 6.15 11.60
CA GLU A 92 15.64 6.36 10.17
C GLU A 92 14.34 6.49 9.36
N ALA A 93 13.20 6.70 10.01
CA ALA A 93 11.89 6.80 9.35
C ALA A 93 11.84 7.81 8.19
N LEU A 94 12.61 8.90 8.24
CA LEU A 94 12.71 9.89 7.16
C LEU A 94 13.29 9.35 5.84
N ARG A 95 13.82 8.12 5.85
CA ARG A 95 14.23 7.40 4.64
C ARG A 95 13.06 6.79 3.88
N VAL A 96 11.87 6.71 4.47
CA VAL A 96 10.67 6.12 3.86
C VAL A 96 9.64 7.20 3.55
N TRP A 97 9.20 7.23 2.31
CA TRP A 97 8.26 8.21 1.78
C TRP A 97 7.03 7.45 1.28
N VAL A 98 5.84 7.84 1.77
CA VAL A 98 4.58 7.21 1.39
C VAL A 98 3.70 8.24 0.69
N LEU A 99 3.41 8.00 -0.59
CA LEU A 99 2.62 8.89 -1.43
C LEU A 99 1.29 8.19 -1.74
N VAL A 100 0.18 8.82 -1.38
CA VAL A 100 -1.16 8.25 -1.59
C VAL A 100 -1.84 8.97 -2.75
N HIS A 101 -2.18 8.21 -3.79
CA HIS A 101 -2.88 8.64 -4.98
C HIS A 101 -4.32 8.12 -4.96
N GLU A 102 -5.28 9.03 -4.95
CA GLU A 102 -6.69 8.69 -5.05
C GLU A 102 -7.13 8.69 -6.51
N GLN A 103 -7.71 7.59 -6.97
CA GLN A 103 -8.28 7.47 -8.32
C GLN A 103 -9.74 7.90 -8.29
N PRO A 104 -10.12 8.96 -9.04
CA PRO A 104 -11.50 9.38 -9.16
C PRO A 104 -12.46 8.25 -9.56
N ASP A 105 -13.70 8.36 -9.12
CA ASP A 105 -14.73 7.37 -9.47
C ASP A 105 -14.97 7.34 -11.00
N GLY A 106 -15.09 6.13 -11.57
CA GLY A 106 -15.42 5.94 -12.98
C GLY A 106 -14.28 6.09 -13.99
N ILE A 107 -13.03 6.30 -13.54
CA ILE A 107 -11.86 6.41 -14.46
C ILE A 107 -10.88 5.24 -14.39
N TRP A 108 -11.11 4.28 -13.50
CA TRP A 108 -10.27 3.10 -13.31
C TRP A 108 -11.10 1.82 -13.41
N GLY A 109 -10.45 0.70 -13.69
CA GLY A 109 -11.12 -0.57 -13.96
C GLY A 109 -10.34 -1.79 -13.50
N ALA A 110 -11.08 -2.89 -13.33
CA ALA A 110 -10.55 -4.21 -13.00
C ALA A 110 -11.45 -5.27 -13.66
N GLY A 111 -10.88 -6.44 -13.98
CA GLY A 111 -11.65 -7.52 -14.59
C GLY A 111 -12.32 -7.16 -15.94
N GLY A 112 -11.76 -6.19 -16.67
CA GLY A 112 -12.31 -5.74 -17.95
C GLY A 112 -13.49 -4.76 -17.85
N SER A 113 -13.80 -4.23 -16.66
CA SER A 113 -14.88 -3.24 -16.46
C SER A 113 -14.40 -2.03 -15.67
N VAL A 114 -15.03 -0.86 -15.90
CA VAL A 114 -14.85 0.32 -15.05
C VAL A 114 -15.45 0.03 -13.68
N VAL A 115 -14.67 0.26 -12.62
CA VAL A 115 -15.11 0.02 -11.25
C VAL A 115 -15.67 1.30 -10.67
N ARG A 116 -16.82 1.19 -10.01
CA ARG A 116 -17.39 2.28 -9.20
C ARG A 116 -17.22 1.95 -7.74
N PHE A 117 -16.80 2.93 -6.95
CA PHE A 117 -16.59 2.73 -5.51
C PHE A 117 -17.89 2.34 -4.79
N ALA A 118 -19.03 2.88 -5.24
CA ALA A 118 -20.34 2.50 -4.71
C ALA A 118 -20.65 0.99 -4.86
N ASP A 119 -20.25 0.38 -5.98
CA ASP A 119 -20.46 -1.04 -6.25
C ASP A 119 -19.58 -1.91 -5.34
N LEU A 120 -18.33 -1.49 -5.09
CA LEU A 120 -17.45 -2.15 -4.12
C LEU A 120 -18.05 -2.11 -2.70
N VAL A 121 -18.55 -0.95 -2.28
CA VAL A 121 -19.20 -0.79 -0.98
C VAL A 121 -20.46 -1.66 -0.88
N ALA A 122 -21.26 -1.73 -1.94
CA ALA A 122 -22.44 -2.58 -2.00
C ALA A 122 -22.08 -4.06 -1.89
N GLN A 123 -21.03 -4.51 -2.58
CA GLN A 123 -20.53 -5.89 -2.52
C GLN A 123 -20.04 -6.26 -1.12
N VAL A 124 -19.31 -5.35 -0.44
CA VAL A 124 -18.89 -5.52 0.96
C VAL A 124 -20.08 -5.63 1.91
N LYS A 125 -21.17 -4.90 1.66
CA LYS A 125 -22.39 -4.98 2.48
C LYS A 125 -23.18 -6.27 2.22
N GLY A 126 -23.24 -6.72 0.95
CA GLY A 126 -23.89 -7.98 0.57
C GLY A 126 -23.24 -9.19 1.23
N GLN A 127 -21.91 -9.31 1.18
CA GLN A 127 -21.18 -10.42 1.82
C GLN A 127 -21.33 -10.47 3.34
N ARG A 128 -21.59 -9.33 4.00
CA ARG A 128 -21.86 -9.27 5.43
C ARG A 128 -23.26 -9.76 5.82
N THR A 129 -24.19 -9.84 4.85
CA THR A 129 -25.57 -10.29 5.07
C THR A 129 -25.71 -11.80 4.84
N ASP A 130 -24.82 -12.37 4.03
CA ASP A 130 -24.78 -13.80 3.69
C ASP A 130 -23.89 -14.65 4.63
N ALA A 131 -23.30 -14.04 5.66
CA ALA A 131 -22.41 -14.68 6.65
C ALA A 131 -23.05 -14.71 8.04
#